data_AF-A0A3D1EU10-F1
#
_entry.id   AF-A0A3D1EU10-F1
#
_cell.length_a   1.000
_cell.length_b   1.000
_cell.length_c   1.000
_cell.angle_alpha   90.00
_cell.angle_beta   90.00
_cell.angle_gamma   90.00
#
_symmetry.space_group_name_H-M   'P 1'
#
loop_
_entity.id
_entity.type
_entity.pdbx_description
1 polymer ?
#
loop_
_entity_poly.entity_id
_entity_poly.type
_entity_poly.pdbx_seq_one_letter_code
_entity_poly.pdbx_strand_id
1 'polypeptide(L)' 'ALVDVLADFHSSGLNLSHIDKRPSGRENWEYTFFVDVLAHRDAEAMQLAIEKAREHCVSLRVVGSYPRAQNVL' A
#
# COMPACT_ATOMS: atom_id res chain seq x y z
N ALA A 1 -5.11 -13.00 2.48
CA ALA A 1 -4.58 -12.10 1.44
C ALA A 1 -4.51 -10.65 1.94
N LEU A 2 -5.62 -9.88 2.02
CA LEU A 2 -5.53 -8.46 2.41
C LEU A 2 -4.95 -8.26 3.83
N VAL A 3 -5.40 -9.05 4.81
CA VAL A 3 -4.92 -8.94 6.20
C VAL A 3 -3.41 -9.14 6.28
N ASP A 4 -2.87 -10.09 5.51
CA ASP A 4 -1.44 -10.40 5.48
C ASP A 4 -0.63 -9.22 4.93
N VAL A 5 -1.10 -8.62 3.83
CA VAL A 5 -0.52 -7.38 3.28
C VAL A 5 -0.50 -6.26 4.32
N LEU A 6 -1.63 -6.02 5.01
CA LEU A 6 -1.69 -4.98 6.04
C LEU A 6 -0.77 -5.27 7.24
N ALA A 7 -0.60 -6.55 7.58
CA ALA A 7 0.30 -6.98 8.63
C ALA A 7 1.78 -6.71 8.28
N ASP A 8 2.18 -6.81 7.01
CA ASP A 8 3.54 -6.47 6.57
C ASP A 8 3.86 -4.99 6.75
N PHE A 9 2.92 -4.11 6.39
CA PHE A 9 3.06 -2.67 6.63
C PHE A 9 3.15 -2.36 8.13
N HIS A 10 2.26 -2.96 8.93
CA HIS A 10 2.26 -2.78 10.38
C HIS A 10 3.55 -3.28 11.03
N SER A 11 4.04 -4.47 10.67
CA SER A 11 5.28 -5.04 11.22
C SER A 11 6.53 -4.23 10.85
N SER A 12 6.47 -3.48 9.76
CA SER A 12 7.52 -2.56 9.32
C SER A 12 7.40 -1.18 9.99
N GLY A 13 6.47 -1.00 10.93
CA GLY A 13 6.26 0.26 11.66
C GLY A 13 5.63 1.36 10.81
N LEU A 14 4.98 1.02 9.70
CA LEU A 14 4.41 1.98 8.77
C LEU A 14 2.94 2.26 9.10
N ASN A 15 2.57 3.53 9.07
CA ASN A 15 1.19 3.95 9.27
C ASN A 15 0.44 4.12 7.95
N LEU A 16 -0.76 3.55 7.88
CA LEU A 16 -1.66 3.63 6.74
C LEU A 16 -2.60 4.82 6.94
N SER A 17 -2.64 5.76 6.00
CA SER A 17 -3.52 6.93 6.07
C SER A 17 -4.83 6.74 5.30
N HIS A 18 -4.84 5.85 4.32
CA HIS A 18 -6.01 5.61 3.49
C HIS A 18 -6.01 4.18 2.95
N ILE A 19 -7.21 3.60 2.83
CA ILE A 19 -7.45 2.36 2.12
C ILE A 19 -8.79 2.43 1.40
N ASP A 20 -8.79 2.16 0.10
CA ASP A 20 -9.99 2.06 -0.74
C ASP A 20 -9.97 0.76 -1.52
N LYS A 21 -11.16 0.27 -1.87
CA LYS A 21 -11.34 -0.96 -2.65
C LYS A 21 -12.08 -0.64 -3.95
N ARG A 22 -11.61 -1.21 -5.05
CA ARG A 22 -12.26 -1.11 -6.36
C ARG A 22 -12.41 -2.50 -6.97
N PRO A 23 -13.53 -2.79 -7.66
CA PRO A 23 -13.62 -4.00 -8.47
C PRO A 23 -12.52 -3.95 -9.54
N SER A 24 -11.79 -5.05 -9.75
CA SER A 24 -10.66 -5.06 -10.69
C SER A 24 -11.06 -4.75 -12.14
N GLY A 25 -12.32 -5.04 -12.49
CA GLY A 25 -12.88 -4.85 -13.84
C GLY A 25 -12.27 -5.79 -14.90
N ARG A 26 -11.32 -6.66 -14.52
CA ARG A 26 -10.60 -7.58 -15.41
C ARG A 26 -11.07 -9.01 -15.25
N GLU A 27 -11.18 -9.48 -14.01
CA GLU A 27 -11.72 -10.80 -13.68
C GLU A 27 -12.79 -10.68 -12.59
N ASN A 28 -13.81 -11.52 -12.69
CA ASN A 28 -14.82 -11.64 -11.64
C ASN A 28 -14.15 -12.09 -10.35
N TRP A 29 -14.53 -11.48 -9.22
CA TRP A 29 -14.06 -11.81 -7.85
C TRP A 29 -12.67 -11.32 -7.44
N GLU A 30 -11.97 -10.58 -8.31
CA GLU A 30 -10.75 -9.88 -7.91
C GLU A 30 -11.02 -8.44 -7.45
N TYR A 31 -10.32 -8.04 -6.39
CA TYR A 31 -10.38 -6.69 -5.84
C TYR A 31 -9.02 -6.01 -5.94
N THR A 32 -9.02 -4.78 -6.42
CA THR A 32 -7.85 -3.89 -6.35
C THR A 32 -7.98 -2.99 -5.13
N PHE A 33 -6.95 -2.98 -4.30
CA PHE A 33 -6.87 -2.11 -3.14
C PHE A 33 -5.92 -0.95 -3.43
N PHE A 34 -6.36 0.26 -3.11
CA PHE A 34 -5.53 1.45 -3.10
C PHE A 34 -5.20 1.78 -1.66
N VAL A 35 -3.91 2.01 -1.38
CA VAL A 35 -3.41 2.18 -0.03
C VAL A 35 -2.43 3.34 -0.01
N ASP A 36 -2.66 4.28 0.90
CA ASP A 36 -1.73 5.37 1.17
C ASP A 36 -0.99 5.10 2.48
N VAL A 37 0.33 5.25 2.44
CA VAL A 37 1.24 4.99 3.56
C VAL A 37 2.01 6.27 3.88
N LEU A 38 2.17 6.57 5.17
CA LEU A 38 2.94 7.72 5.66
C LEU A 38 4.44 7.44 5.68
N ALA A 39 5.03 7.22 4.50
CA ALA A 39 6.47 7.08 4.32
C ALA A 39 6.88 7.44 2.89
N HIS A 40 8.14 7.83 2.68
CA HIS A 40 8.69 7.96 1.33
C HIS A 40 8.94 6.56 0.76
N ARG A 41 8.77 6.40 -0.56
CA ARG A 41 9.00 5.11 -1.26
C ARG A 41 10.42 4.56 -1.12
N ASP A 42 11.38 5.43 -0.84
CA ASP A 42 12.81 5.09 -0.72
C ASP A 42 13.23 4.89 0.74
N ALA A 43 12.31 5.02 1.70
CA ALA A 43 12.59 4.65 3.07
C ALA A 43 12.76 3.13 3.17
N GLU A 44 13.78 2.68 3.90
CA GLU A 44 14.11 1.26 4.06
C GLU A 44 12.90 0.42 4.53
N ALA A 45 12.16 0.92 5.53
CA ALA A 45 10.95 0.28 6.03
C ALA A 45 9.87 0.12 4.95
N MET A 46 9.72 1.12 4.07
CA MET A 46 8.75 1.09 2.97
C MET A 46 9.15 0.08 1.90
N GLN A 47 10.44 0.04 1.54
CA GLN A 47 10.95 -0.93 0.58
C GLN A 47 10.76 -2.36 1.10
N LEU A 48 11.10 -2.62 2.36
CA LEU A 48 10.90 -3.93 2.99
C LEU A 48 9.42 -4.35 3.00
N ALA A 49 8.52 -3.43 3.36
CA ALA A 49 7.08 -3.71 3.37
C ALA A 49 6.52 -4.00 1.98
N ILE A 50 6.97 -3.26 0.96
CA ILE A 50 6.58 -3.50 -0.44
C ILE A 50 7.01 -4.89 -0.89
N GLU A 51 8.25 -5.29 -0.62
CA GLU A 51 8.76 -6.59 -1.05
C GLU A 51 8.01 -7.75 -0.40
N LYS A 52 7.71 -7.68 0.91
CA LYS A 52 6.86 -8.68 1.58
C LYS A 52 5.44 -8.70 1.01
N ALA A 53 4.82 -7.52 0.88
CA ALA A 53 3.45 -7.40 0.38
C ALA A 53 3.30 -7.93 -1.07
N ARG A 54 4.36 -7.93 -1.89
CA ARG A 54 4.36 -8.51 -3.23
C ARG A 54 4.08 -10.01 -3.23
N GLU A 55 4.52 -10.75 -2.21
CA GLU A 55 4.33 -12.20 -2.11
C GLU A 55 2.85 -12.57 -1.95
N HIS A 56 2.04 -11.65 -1.43
CA HIS A 56 0.61 -11.83 -1.20
C HIS A 56 -0.28 -11.27 -2.32
N CYS A 57 0.30 -10.60 -3.32
CA CYS A 57 -0.42 -9.88 -4.36
C CYS A 57 -0.15 -10.49 -5.74
N VAL A 58 -1.21 -10.69 -6.55
CA VAL A 58 -1.06 -11.01 -7.98
C VAL A 58 -0.28 -9.92 -8.71
N SER A 59 -0.55 -8.65 -8.35
CA SER A 59 0.22 -7.51 -8.81
C SER A 59 0.23 -6.41 -7.75
N LEU A 60 1.37 -5.72 -7.63
CA LEU A 60 1.52 -4.56 -6.76
C LEU A 60 2.32 -3.49 -7.50
N ARG A 61 1.77 -2.27 -7.56
CA ARG A 61 2.39 -1.13 -8.22
C ARG A 61 2.40 0.08 -7.28
N VAL A 62 3.57 0.68 -7.13
CA VAL A 62 3.71 2.01 -6.52
C VAL A 62 3.35 3.05 -7.57
N VAL A 63 2.28 3.83 -7.31
CA VAL A 63 1.77 4.84 -8.26
C VAL A 63 2.53 6.17 -8.12
N GLY A 64 3.02 6.49 -6.92
CA GLY A 64 3.82 7.69 -6.68
C GLY A 64 4.24 7.82 -5.21
N SER A 65 5.10 8.81 -4.94
CA SER A 65 5.45 9.28 -3.60
C SER A 65 5.60 10.79 -3.69
N TYR A 66 4.94 11.51 -2.79
CA TYR A 66 4.85 12.97 -2.84
C TYR A 66 4.97 13.57 -1.44
N PRO A 67 5.46 14.81 -1.30
CA PRO A 67 5.52 15.48 0.00
C PRO A 67 4.13 15.63 0.63
N ARG A 68 4.02 15.33 1.91
CA ARG A 68 2.79 15.52 2.66
C ARG A 68 2.48 17.02 2.78
N ALA A 69 1.25 17.42 2.47
CA ALA A 69 0.79 18.79 2.69
C ALA A 69 0.90 19.14 4.19
N GLN A 70 1.50 20.28 4.50
CA GLN A 70 1.66 20.77 5.87
C GLN A 70 0.54 21.74 6.29
N ASN A 71 -0.10 22.39 5.31
CA ASN A 71 -1.18 23.34 5.54
C ASN A 71 -2.40 22.92 4.71
N VAL A 72 -3.56 22.87 5.35
CA VAL A 72 -4.86 22.76 4.68
C VAL A 72 -5.47 24.15 4.76
N LEU A 73 -5.77 24.74 3.61
CA LEU A 73 -6.46 26.04 3.50
C LEU A 73 -7.93 25.91 3.89
#